data_AF-A0A5B9VZ08-F1
#
_entry.id   AF-A0A5B9VZ08-F1
#
_cell.length_a   1.000
_cell.length_b   1.000
_cell.length_c   1.000
_cell.angle_alpha   90.00
_cell.angle_beta   90.00
_cell.angle_gamma   90.00
#
_symmetry.space_group_name_H-M   'P 1'
#
loop_
_entity.id
_entity.type
_entity.pdbx_description
1 polymer ?
#
loop_
_entity_poly.entity_id
_entity_poly.type
_entity_poly.pdbx_seq_one_letter_code
_entity_poly.pdbx_strand_id
1 'polypeptide(L)'
;MLRDSFEDLRAAVWGADLLVTHTMTFAGPIVAACEGIPWASAVLAPASLMSRFDPPVLSQAPWMSRLRPLGPRFHGPVLRHGMALAGRWVPEVDQLRADLGLPPGDNPLGDGQHAPGCVLALFSGVLGVPQADWPPQAVQTGFPFLDAPQPETDPDLERFLDAGDPPVVFTLGSSAVHDAGRFYAESLDAARRVGRRAVLIVGPDPRNRLRGRLPSWAFEAGYADHGSLFPRAWAVVHHGGVGTTAQGLRAGKPMLVVPYTFDQFDNADRVVRLGLAASISSRRYNASRSARGLGRLAEPGCQERAARIGRAVRAEDGVETACRRLDALIASRGAGAPARSANPRWRTWARPGGRD
;
A
#
# COMPACT_ATOMS: atom_id res chain seq x y z
N MET A 1 7.56 -19.12 12.44
CA MET A 1 7.23 -17.79 11.86
C MET A 1 6.16 -17.05 12.67
N LEU A 2 4.91 -17.54 12.78
CA LEU A 2 3.87 -16.82 13.54
C LEU A 2 4.22 -16.70 15.04
N ARG A 3 4.70 -17.78 15.66
CA ARG A 3 5.16 -17.78 17.06
C ARG A 3 6.32 -16.81 17.28
N ASP A 4 7.32 -16.82 16.41
CA ASP A 4 8.46 -15.88 16.47
C ASP A 4 7.96 -14.42 16.35
N SER A 5 7.07 -14.16 15.39
CA SER A 5 6.46 -12.84 15.24
C SER A 5 5.65 -12.41 16.47
N PHE A 6 5.01 -13.35 17.17
CA PHE A 6 4.32 -13.09 18.42
C PHE A 6 5.30 -12.72 19.54
N GLU A 7 6.39 -13.48 19.70
CA GLU A 7 7.41 -13.22 20.72
C GLU A 7 8.12 -11.88 20.50
N ASP A 8 8.52 -11.59 19.27
CA ASP A 8 9.16 -10.32 18.89
C ASP A 8 8.20 -9.14 19.12
N LEU A 9 6.95 -9.26 18.68
CA LEU A 9 5.96 -8.19 18.86
C LEU A 9 5.60 -7.98 20.33
N ARG A 10 5.51 -9.06 21.12
CA ARG A 10 5.27 -9.00 22.55
C ARG A 10 6.39 -8.25 23.28
N ALA A 11 7.64 -8.50 22.91
CA ALA A 11 8.78 -7.76 23.43
C ALA A 11 8.72 -6.27 23.02
N ALA A 12 8.37 -5.98 21.77
CA ALA A 12 8.28 -4.62 21.25
C ALA A 12 7.18 -3.76 21.89
N VAL A 13 6.08 -4.37 22.36
CA VAL A 13 4.99 -3.63 23.03
C VAL A 13 5.22 -3.42 24.54
N TRP A 14 6.36 -3.84 25.08
CA TRP A 14 6.66 -3.62 26.49
C TRP A 14 6.61 -2.13 26.83
N GLY A 15 5.74 -1.76 27.77
CA GLY A 15 5.57 -0.37 28.21
C GLY A 15 4.83 0.54 27.22
N ALA A 16 4.40 0.04 26.06
CA ALA A 16 3.60 0.82 25.12
C ALA A 16 2.17 1.00 25.63
N ASP A 17 1.56 2.17 25.40
CA ASP A 17 0.17 2.47 25.77
C ASP A 17 -0.85 1.96 24.75
N LEU A 18 -0.42 1.76 23.51
CA LEU A 18 -1.25 1.39 22.35
C LEU A 18 -0.43 0.58 21.35
N LEU A 19 -1.05 -0.43 20.73
CA LEU A 19 -0.51 -1.15 19.58
C LEU A 19 -1.23 -0.72 18.29
N VAL A 20 -0.51 -0.22 17.29
CA VAL A 20 -1.04 -0.04 15.93
C VAL A 20 -0.47 -1.14 15.05
N THR A 21 -1.32 -1.95 14.41
CA THR A 21 -0.88 -3.13 13.66
C THR A 21 -1.49 -3.18 12.27
N HIS A 22 -0.68 -3.58 11.29
CA HIS A 22 -1.13 -3.86 9.94
C HIS A 22 -2.00 -5.12 9.90
N THR A 23 -2.94 -5.20 8.96
CA THR A 23 -3.91 -6.30 8.91
C THR A 23 -3.31 -7.67 8.57
N MET A 24 -2.11 -7.70 7.99
CA MET A 24 -1.38 -8.96 7.75
C MET A 24 -0.48 -9.40 8.92
N THR A 25 -0.39 -8.60 9.99
CA THR A 25 0.38 -8.96 11.19
C THR A 25 -0.53 -9.76 12.12
N PHE A 26 -0.73 -11.05 11.81
CA PHE A 26 -1.67 -11.91 12.55
C PHE A 26 -1.34 -12.09 14.04
N ALA A 27 -0.08 -11.85 14.43
CA ALA A 27 0.33 -11.84 15.83
C ALA A 27 -0.23 -10.63 16.62
N GLY A 28 -0.55 -9.51 15.96
CA GLY A 28 -0.98 -8.26 16.60
C GLY A 28 -2.20 -8.41 17.50
N PRO A 29 -3.33 -8.93 16.98
CA PRO A 29 -4.53 -9.18 17.80
C PRO A 29 -4.28 -10.14 18.97
N ILE A 30 -3.37 -11.11 18.80
CA ILE A 30 -3.03 -12.10 19.84
C ILE A 30 -2.22 -11.42 20.95
N VAL A 31 -1.19 -10.65 20.61
CA VAL A 31 -0.40 -9.86 21.56
C VAL A 31 -1.29 -8.88 22.31
N ALA A 32 -2.19 -8.18 21.61
CA ALA A 32 -3.14 -7.27 22.23
C ALA A 32 -4.03 -7.96 23.27
N ALA A 33 -4.52 -9.17 22.96
CA ALA A 33 -5.33 -9.96 23.87
C ALA A 33 -4.53 -10.47 25.09
N CYS A 34 -3.30 -10.97 24.89
CA CYS A 34 -2.45 -11.47 25.98
C CYS A 34 -1.99 -10.37 26.94
N GLU A 35 -1.57 -9.22 26.41
CA GLU A 35 -1.02 -8.11 27.20
C GLU A 35 -2.11 -7.14 27.68
N GLY A 36 -3.33 -7.29 27.19
CA GLY A 36 -4.45 -6.41 27.51
C GLY A 36 -4.24 -4.96 27.04
N ILE A 37 -3.35 -4.70 26.08
CA ILE A 37 -3.05 -3.37 25.51
C ILE A 37 -4.12 -2.99 24.46
N PRO A 38 -4.59 -1.72 24.38
CA PRO A 38 -5.49 -1.33 23.31
C PRO A 38 -4.76 -1.47 21.97
N TRP A 39 -5.54 -1.69 20.92
CA TRP A 39 -4.95 -1.75 19.59
C TRP A 39 -5.86 -1.16 18.52
N ALA A 40 -5.26 -0.72 17.43
CA ALA A 40 -5.91 -0.22 16.24
C ALA A 40 -5.40 -0.95 14.99
N SER A 41 -6.29 -1.21 14.04
CA SER A 41 -5.90 -1.77 12.74
C SER A 41 -5.47 -0.67 11.79
N ALA A 42 -4.35 -0.88 11.09
CA ALA A 42 -3.89 -0.04 9.99
C ALA A 42 -4.18 -0.73 8.66
N VAL A 43 -5.17 -0.21 7.93
CA VAL A 43 -5.59 -0.68 6.61
C VAL A 43 -4.98 0.25 5.55
N LEU A 44 -3.99 -0.25 4.80
CA LEU A 44 -3.21 0.60 3.88
C LEU A 44 -3.86 0.81 2.53
N ALA A 45 -4.72 -0.11 2.08
CA ALA A 45 -5.38 -0.04 0.78
C ALA A 45 -6.84 -0.49 0.88
N PRO A 46 -7.75 0.03 0.02
CA PRO A 46 -9.15 -0.37 0.03
C PRO A 46 -9.37 -1.88 -0.14
N ALA A 47 -8.47 -2.55 -0.87
CA ALA A 47 -8.56 -3.98 -1.13
C ALA A 47 -8.70 -4.81 0.15
N SER A 48 -8.05 -4.39 1.24
CA SER A 48 -8.02 -5.09 2.53
C SER A 48 -9.36 -5.07 3.27
N LEU A 49 -10.30 -4.20 2.91
CA LEU A 49 -11.64 -4.13 3.52
C LEU A 49 -12.64 -5.11 2.90
N MET A 50 -12.29 -5.76 1.78
CA MET A 50 -13.06 -6.87 1.19
C MET A 50 -14.56 -6.60 1.01
N SER A 51 -14.93 -5.37 0.60
CA SER A 51 -16.33 -4.99 0.43
C SER A 51 -17.00 -5.71 -0.74
N ARG A 52 -18.23 -6.18 -0.54
CA ARG A 52 -19.05 -6.75 -1.63
C ARG A 52 -19.62 -5.70 -2.58
N PHE A 53 -19.67 -4.44 -2.15
CA PHE A 53 -20.19 -3.32 -2.94
C PHE A 53 -19.13 -2.75 -3.88
N ASP A 54 -17.85 -2.82 -3.48
CA ASP A 54 -16.70 -2.47 -4.31
C ASP A 54 -15.60 -3.54 -4.18
N PRO A 55 -15.79 -4.73 -4.78
CA PRO A 55 -14.90 -5.87 -4.58
C PRO A 55 -13.47 -5.59 -5.06
N PRO A 56 -12.45 -6.12 -4.38
CA PRO A 56 -11.06 -5.94 -4.80
C PRO A 56 -10.75 -6.68 -6.10
N VAL A 57 -9.87 -6.11 -6.91
CA VAL A 57 -9.25 -6.83 -8.04
C VAL A 57 -8.07 -7.66 -7.55
N LEU A 58 -8.28 -8.98 -7.45
CA LEU A 58 -7.26 -9.90 -6.98
C LEU A 58 -6.22 -10.22 -8.06
N SER A 59 -4.94 -10.33 -7.68
CA SER A 59 -3.83 -10.67 -8.57
C SER A 59 -4.02 -12.00 -9.33
N GLN A 60 -4.64 -12.98 -8.67
CA GLN A 60 -4.94 -14.31 -9.22
C GLN A 60 -6.06 -14.27 -10.28
N ALA A 61 -6.96 -13.30 -10.21
CA ALA A 61 -8.15 -13.25 -11.04
C ALA A 61 -8.53 -11.80 -11.44
N PRO A 62 -7.64 -11.08 -12.14
CA PRO A 62 -7.87 -9.67 -12.50
C PRO A 62 -9.05 -9.49 -13.46
N TRP A 63 -9.46 -10.55 -14.16
CA TRP A 63 -10.65 -10.57 -15.03
C TRP A 63 -11.96 -10.33 -14.26
N MET A 64 -11.99 -10.59 -12.94
CA MET A 64 -13.18 -10.38 -12.11
C MET A 64 -13.60 -8.90 -12.02
N SER A 65 -12.69 -7.96 -12.30
CA SER A 65 -13.03 -6.53 -12.44
C SER A 65 -14.16 -6.29 -13.45
N ARG A 66 -14.28 -7.13 -14.50
CA ARG A 66 -15.34 -7.06 -15.51
C ARG A 66 -16.71 -7.49 -14.99
N LEU A 67 -16.74 -8.20 -13.86
CA LEU A 67 -17.97 -8.68 -13.23
C LEU A 67 -18.56 -7.70 -12.22
N ARG A 68 -17.91 -6.55 -11.96
CA ARG A 68 -18.42 -5.49 -11.06
C ARG A 68 -19.91 -5.14 -11.30
N PRO A 69 -20.44 -5.08 -12.54
CA PRO A 69 -21.86 -4.77 -12.78
C PRO A 69 -22.85 -5.78 -12.19
N LEU A 70 -22.42 -6.99 -11.82
CA LEU A 70 -23.29 -8.01 -11.22
C LEU A 70 -23.72 -7.67 -9.78
N GLY A 71 -23.03 -6.73 -9.14
CA GLY A 71 -23.45 -6.13 -7.89
C GLY A 71 -23.27 -7.01 -6.64
N PRO A 72 -23.68 -6.50 -5.47
CA PRO A 72 -23.31 -7.06 -4.17
C PRO A 72 -23.92 -8.45 -3.87
N ARG A 73 -25.04 -8.80 -4.51
CA ARG A 73 -25.66 -10.13 -4.37
C ARG A 73 -24.82 -11.23 -5.01
N PHE A 74 -24.12 -10.91 -6.09
CA PHE A 74 -23.18 -11.84 -6.73
C PHE A 74 -21.84 -11.86 -5.99
N HIS A 75 -21.29 -10.69 -5.65
CA HIS A 75 -19.96 -10.61 -5.04
C HIS A 75 -19.90 -11.09 -3.58
N GLY A 76 -20.97 -10.95 -2.81
CA GLY A 76 -21.00 -11.38 -1.41
C GLY A 76 -20.65 -12.86 -1.21
N PRO A 77 -21.37 -13.81 -1.87
CA PRO A 77 -21.04 -15.22 -1.80
C PRO A 77 -19.64 -15.54 -2.33
N VAL A 78 -19.21 -14.90 -3.42
CA VAL A 78 -17.87 -15.11 -4.02
C VAL A 78 -16.77 -14.73 -3.03
N LEU A 79 -16.87 -13.56 -2.40
CA LEU A 79 -15.91 -13.10 -1.41
C LEU A 79 -15.90 -13.99 -0.17
N ARG A 80 -17.08 -14.37 0.34
CA ARG A 80 -17.20 -15.28 1.49
C ARG A 80 -16.50 -16.62 1.23
N HIS A 81 -16.74 -17.23 0.06
CA HIS A 81 -16.08 -18.49 -0.31
C HIS A 81 -14.58 -18.30 -0.53
N GLY A 82 -14.17 -17.19 -1.16
CA GLY A 82 -12.75 -16.84 -1.33
C GLY A 82 -12.02 -16.71 0.01
N MET A 83 -12.60 -16.01 0.98
CA MET A 83 -12.04 -15.85 2.33
C MET A 83 -11.97 -17.17 3.09
N ALA A 84 -12.98 -18.05 2.95
CA ALA A 84 -12.94 -19.39 3.54
C ALA A 84 -11.79 -20.23 2.97
N LEU A 85 -11.54 -20.18 1.67
CA LEU A 85 -10.44 -20.89 1.01
C LEU A 85 -9.06 -20.29 1.34
N ALA A 86 -9.00 -18.96 1.52
CA ALA A 86 -7.78 -18.24 1.88
C ALA A 86 -7.40 -18.41 3.36
N GLY A 87 -8.33 -18.84 4.21
CA GLY A 87 -8.15 -19.11 5.64
C GLY A 87 -7.21 -20.27 5.98
N ARG A 88 -6.27 -20.63 5.10
CA ARG A 88 -5.24 -21.67 5.36
C ARG A 88 -4.33 -21.34 6.55
N TRP A 89 -4.29 -20.09 6.99
CA TRP A 89 -3.55 -19.62 8.18
C TRP A 89 -4.38 -19.60 9.47
N VAL A 90 -5.69 -19.86 9.35
CA VAL A 90 -6.60 -19.98 10.50
C VAL A 90 -6.13 -21.05 11.48
N PRO A 91 -5.68 -22.25 11.04
CA PRO A 91 -5.25 -23.29 11.98
C PRO A 91 -4.03 -22.89 12.81
N GLU A 92 -3.02 -22.24 12.24
CA GLU A 92 -1.84 -21.81 12.98
C GLU A 92 -2.15 -20.68 13.97
N VAL A 93 -3.04 -19.75 13.57
CA VAL A 93 -3.53 -18.69 14.45
C VAL A 93 -4.34 -19.27 15.61
N ASP A 94 -5.28 -20.18 15.32
CA ASP A 94 -6.11 -20.84 16.33
C ASP A 94 -5.28 -21.73 17.26
N GLN A 95 -4.30 -22.45 16.74
CA GLN A 95 -3.37 -23.25 17.55
C GLN A 95 -2.58 -22.37 18.51
N LEU A 96 -2.01 -21.25 18.02
CA LEU A 96 -1.28 -20.33 18.89
C LEU A 96 -2.19 -19.72 19.96
N ARG A 97 -3.43 -19.37 19.62
CA ARG A 97 -4.42 -18.88 20.60
C ARG A 97 -4.73 -19.93 21.66
N ALA A 98 -4.94 -21.19 21.25
CA ALA A 98 -5.18 -22.31 22.17
C ALA A 98 -3.98 -22.55 23.10
N ASP A 99 -2.76 -22.54 22.58
CA ASP A 99 -1.52 -22.69 23.36
C ASP A 99 -1.36 -21.58 24.43
N LEU A 100 -1.91 -20.40 24.16
CA LEU A 100 -1.91 -19.24 25.06
C LEU A 100 -3.16 -19.15 25.96
N GLY A 101 -4.09 -20.11 25.86
CA GLY A 101 -5.33 -20.12 26.63
C GLY A 101 -6.36 -19.07 26.21
N LEU A 102 -6.25 -18.55 24.99
CA LEU A 102 -7.22 -17.60 24.41
C LEU A 102 -8.36 -18.35 23.71
N PRO A 103 -9.59 -17.79 23.68
CA PRO A 103 -10.68 -18.36 22.89
C PRO A 103 -10.35 -18.33 21.38
N PRO A 104 -10.99 -19.17 20.55
CA PRO A 104 -10.88 -19.09 19.09
C PRO A 104 -11.15 -17.66 18.58
N GLY A 105 -10.46 -17.26 17.51
CA GLY A 105 -10.61 -15.93 16.91
C GLY A 105 -11.53 -15.94 15.70
N ASP A 106 -11.90 -14.74 15.23
CA ASP A 106 -12.48 -14.59 13.90
C ASP A 106 -11.42 -14.86 12.80
N ASN A 107 -11.87 -15.02 11.56
CA ASN A 107 -10.96 -15.25 10.42
C ASN A 107 -9.96 -14.07 10.31
N PRO A 108 -8.63 -14.32 10.35
CA PRO A 108 -7.61 -13.28 10.34
C PRO A 108 -7.48 -12.54 9.00
N LEU A 109 -8.14 -13.03 7.94
CA LEU A 109 -8.26 -12.35 6.65
C LEU A 109 -9.60 -11.62 6.46
N GLY A 110 -10.51 -11.77 7.43
CA GLY A 110 -11.81 -11.07 7.50
C GLY A 110 -11.88 -10.25 8.78
N ASP A 111 -12.91 -10.45 9.59
CA ASP A 111 -13.17 -9.65 10.79
C ASP A 111 -12.05 -9.72 11.85
N GLY A 112 -11.28 -10.81 11.90
CA GLY A 112 -10.18 -10.99 12.86
C GLY A 112 -9.01 -10.02 12.67
N GLN A 113 -8.92 -9.36 11.51
CA GLN A 113 -7.90 -8.33 11.26
C GLN A 113 -8.30 -6.95 11.80
N HIS A 114 -9.56 -6.76 12.22
CA HIS A 114 -10.14 -5.47 12.56
C HIS A 114 -10.26 -5.28 14.08
N ALA A 115 -9.59 -4.25 14.61
CA ALA A 115 -9.66 -3.93 16.03
C ALA A 115 -11.06 -3.46 16.38
N PRO A 116 -11.64 -3.93 17.50
CA PRO A 116 -13.03 -3.61 17.86
C PRO A 116 -13.25 -2.11 18.11
N GLY A 117 -12.22 -1.40 18.58
CA GLY A 117 -12.32 0.02 18.94
C GLY A 117 -11.89 1.01 17.85
N CYS A 118 -11.06 0.61 16.89
CA CYS A 118 -10.51 1.52 15.89
C CYS A 118 -9.92 0.81 14.68
N VAL A 119 -10.46 1.10 13.49
CA VAL A 119 -9.86 0.69 12.21
C VAL A 119 -9.50 1.95 11.43
N LEU A 120 -8.21 2.16 11.18
CA LEU A 120 -7.71 3.28 10.38
C LEU A 120 -7.61 2.85 8.92
N ALA A 121 -8.47 3.39 8.06
CA ALA A 121 -8.35 3.29 6.62
C ALA A 121 -7.42 4.40 6.12
N LEU A 122 -6.13 4.07 6.05
CA LEU A 122 -4.99 4.94 5.76
C LEU A 122 -4.84 5.23 4.25
N PHE A 123 -5.95 5.56 3.60
CA PHE A 123 -6.02 5.90 2.19
C PHE A 123 -7.09 6.96 1.92
N SER A 124 -6.88 7.75 0.87
CA SER A 124 -7.80 8.82 0.47
C SER A 124 -9.18 8.30 0.05
N GLY A 125 -10.22 9.10 0.33
CA GLY A 125 -11.59 8.89 -0.16
C GLY A 125 -11.69 8.86 -1.69
N VAL A 126 -10.72 9.45 -2.39
CA VAL A 126 -10.68 9.38 -3.87
C VAL A 126 -10.31 7.98 -4.36
N LEU A 127 -9.50 7.22 -3.60
CA LEU A 127 -9.06 5.89 -4.01
C LEU A 127 -10.11 4.82 -3.67
N GLY A 128 -10.80 4.98 -2.55
CA GLY A 128 -11.90 4.11 -2.15
C GLY A 128 -12.94 4.86 -1.32
N VAL A 129 -14.20 4.77 -1.71
CA VAL A 129 -15.31 5.39 -0.97
C VAL A 129 -15.76 4.43 0.14
N PRO A 130 -16.14 4.92 1.34
CA PRO A 130 -16.73 4.08 2.37
C PRO A 130 -17.92 3.26 1.87
N GLN A 131 -17.94 1.98 2.25
CA GLN A 131 -19.00 1.05 1.88
C GLN A 131 -19.81 0.64 3.12
N ALA A 132 -21.06 0.24 2.90
CA ALA A 132 -21.99 -0.10 3.98
C ALA A 132 -21.59 -1.35 4.80
N ASP A 133 -20.68 -2.17 4.27
CA ASP A 133 -20.15 -3.38 4.89
C ASP A 133 -18.71 -3.23 5.41
N TRP A 134 -18.18 -1.99 5.47
CA TRP A 134 -16.95 -1.74 6.21
C TRP A 134 -17.18 -1.92 7.73
N PRO A 135 -16.12 -2.19 8.51
CA PRO A 135 -16.23 -2.20 9.96
C PRO A 135 -16.83 -0.88 10.48
N PRO A 136 -17.83 -0.89 11.37
CA PRO A 136 -18.53 0.33 11.80
C PRO A 136 -17.61 1.33 12.53
N GLN A 137 -16.53 0.84 13.13
CA GLN A 137 -15.47 1.63 13.76
C GLN A 137 -14.38 2.10 12.79
N ALA A 138 -14.53 1.83 11.48
CA ALA A 138 -13.57 2.25 10.47
C ALA A 138 -13.64 3.76 10.23
N VAL A 139 -12.46 4.37 10.15
CA VAL A 139 -12.28 5.79 9.89
C VAL A 139 -11.37 5.91 8.69
N GLN A 140 -11.90 6.50 7.63
CA GLN A 140 -11.08 6.88 6.51
C GLN A 140 -10.32 8.15 6.86
N THR A 141 -9.00 8.05 6.95
CA THR A 141 -8.15 9.15 7.39
C THR A 141 -7.63 9.98 6.21
N GLY A 142 -7.41 9.35 5.05
CA GLY A 142 -6.49 9.87 4.04
C GLY A 142 -5.13 9.18 4.14
N PHE A 143 -4.24 9.45 3.19
CA PHE A 143 -2.90 8.85 3.19
C PHE A 143 -2.00 9.48 4.28
N PRO A 144 -1.24 8.67 5.03
CA PRO A 144 -0.28 9.17 6.01
C PRO A 144 1.05 9.51 5.32
N PHE A 145 1.09 10.64 4.60
CA PHE A 145 2.34 11.09 3.98
C PHE A 145 3.37 11.48 5.04
N LEU A 146 4.63 11.10 4.81
CA LEU A 146 5.73 11.52 5.66
C LEU A 146 6.18 12.92 5.25
N ASP A 147 5.91 13.91 6.08
CA ASP A 147 6.43 15.28 5.95
C ASP A 147 7.72 15.42 6.79
N ALA A 148 8.71 14.58 6.50
CA ALA A 148 10.05 14.65 7.09
C ALA A 148 10.99 15.47 6.19
N PRO A 149 12.14 15.97 6.71
CA PRO A 149 13.18 16.55 5.88
C PRO A 149 13.51 15.59 4.73
N GLN A 150 13.30 16.06 3.50
CA GLN A 150 13.57 15.24 2.33
C GLN A 150 15.07 14.95 2.28
N PRO A 151 15.48 13.70 2.00
CA PRO A 151 16.88 13.43 1.73
C PRO A 151 17.36 14.35 0.60
N GLU A 152 18.59 14.84 0.72
CA GLU A 152 19.17 15.73 -0.29
C GLU A 152 19.05 15.08 -1.67
N THR A 153 18.39 15.78 -2.60
CA THR A 153 18.17 15.24 -3.94
C THR A 153 19.47 15.31 -4.71
N ASP A 154 19.77 14.26 -5.48
CA ASP A 154 20.96 14.20 -6.33
C ASP A 154 21.09 15.49 -7.17
N PRO A 155 22.17 16.29 -7.01
CA PRO A 155 22.34 17.53 -7.74
C PRO A 155 22.34 17.35 -9.27
N ASP A 156 22.74 16.18 -9.78
CA ASP A 156 22.66 15.86 -11.21
C ASP A 156 21.21 15.64 -11.66
N LEU A 157 20.37 15.04 -10.81
CA LEU A 157 18.95 14.89 -11.08
C LEU A 157 18.25 16.25 -11.07
N GLU A 158 18.58 17.13 -10.12
CA GLU A 158 18.07 18.51 -10.09
C GLU A 158 18.43 19.26 -11.37
N ARG A 159 19.71 19.27 -11.75
CA ARG A 159 20.17 19.88 -13.02
C ARG A 159 19.45 19.31 -14.23
N PHE A 160 19.26 17.99 -14.28
CA PHE A 160 18.54 17.34 -15.37
C PHE A 160 17.09 17.82 -15.44
N LEU A 161 16.40 17.90 -14.30
CA LEU A 161 15.00 18.30 -14.24
C LEU A 161 14.81 19.74 -14.68
N ASP A 162 15.67 20.66 -14.24
CA ASP A 162 15.63 22.09 -14.57
C ASP A 162 15.98 22.38 -16.04
N ALA A 163 16.75 21.52 -16.70
CA ALA A 163 17.23 21.74 -18.06
C ALA A 163 16.18 21.57 -19.19
N GLY A 164 14.90 21.33 -18.89
CA GLY A 164 13.89 21.19 -19.93
C GLY A 164 12.50 20.75 -19.49
N ASP A 165 11.73 20.18 -20.42
CA ASP A 165 10.32 19.81 -20.19
C ASP A 165 10.13 18.64 -19.20
N PRO A 166 9.07 18.62 -18.37
CA PRO A 166 8.81 17.54 -17.42
C PRO A 166 8.99 16.12 -18.01
N PRO A 167 9.81 15.25 -17.39
CA PRO A 167 10.06 13.90 -17.89
C PRO A 167 8.92 12.93 -17.52
N VAL A 168 8.89 11.78 -18.20
CA VAL A 168 8.16 10.60 -17.70
C VAL A 168 9.05 9.93 -16.64
N VAL A 169 8.49 9.67 -15.45
CA VAL A 169 9.19 8.96 -14.38
C VAL A 169 8.81 7.48 -14.42
N PHE A 170 9.78 6.59 -14.42
CA PHE A 170 9.59 5.13 -14.45
C PHE A 170 10.15 4.50 -13.18
N THR A 171 9.32 3.76 -12.43
CA THR A 171 9.72 3.13 -11.17
C THR A 171 8.94 1.85 -10.86
N LEU A 172 9.62 0.77 -10.49
CA LEU A 172 8.97 -0.44 -10.00
C LEU A 172 8.84 -0.48 -8.47
N GLY A 173 9.07 0.64 -7.79
CA GLY A 173 9.04 0.75 -6.34
C GLY A 173 10.05 -0.16 -5.64
N SER A 174 9.83 -0.47 -4.37
CA SER A 174 10.76 -1.26 -3.56
C SER A 174 10.62 -2.77 -3.74
N SER A 175 9.49 -3.28 -4.25
CA SER A 175 9.26 -4.72 -4.37
C SER A 175 9.45 -5.24 -5.80
N ALA A 176 8.79 -4.65 -6.79
CA ALA A 176 8.83 -5.17 -8.16
C ALA A 176 10.16 -4.87 -8.88
N VAL A 177 10.99 -3.97 -8.33
CA VAL A 177 12.31 -3.65 -8.87
C VAL A 177 13.26 -4.86 -8.90
N HIS A 178 13.03 -5.87 -8.06
CA HIS A 178 13.84 -7.09 -8.04
C HIS A 178 13.53 -8.05 -9.21
N ASP A 179 12.44 -7.82 -9.94
CA ASP A 179 12.01 -8.59 -11.12
C ASP A 179 11.78 -7.64 -12.32
N ALA A 180 12.65 -6.64 -12.47
CA ALA A 180 12.47 -5.62 -13.50
C ALA A 180 12.59 -6.17 -14.93
N GLY A 181 13.37 -7.23 -15.14
CA GLY A 181 13.59 -7.83 -16.46
C GLY A 181 13.98 -6.78 -17.51
N ARG A 182 13.13 -6.56 -18.50
CA ARG A 182 13.33 -5.56 -19.57
C ARG A 182 12.64 -4.22 -19.33
N PHE A 183 11.98 -4.02 -18.19
CA PHE A 183 11.13 -2.86 -17.93
C PHE A 183 11.83 -1.52 -18.21
N TYR A 184 13.04 -1.29 -17.69
CA TYR A 184 13.74 -0.01 -17.85
C TYR A 184 14.20 0.24 -19.30
N ALA A 185 14.68 -0.79 -20.00
CA ALA A 185 15.07 -0.68 -21.41
C ALA A 185 13.85 -0.37 -22.30
N GLU A 186 12.74 -1.08 -22.09
CA GLU A 186 11.47 -0.84 -22.80
C GLU A 186 10.87 0.53 -22.46
N SER A 187 11.07 1.00 -21.22
CA SER A 187 10.63 2.32 -20.76
C SER A 187 11.39 3.46 -21.41
N LEU A 188 12.72 3.33 -21.53
CA LEU A 188 13.56 4.29 -22.25
C LEU A 188 13.12 4.40 -23.71
N ASP A 189 12.85 3.27 -24.38
CA ASP A 189 12.36 3.28 -25.76
C ASP A 189 10.92 3.84 -25.87
N ALA A 190 10.06 3.58 -24.87
CA ALA A 190 8.72 4.17 -24.82
C ALA A 190 8.79 5.70 -24.74
N ALA A 191 9.63 6.25 -23.86
CA ALA A 191 9.84 7.69 -23.70
C ALA A 191 10.32 8.35 -25.00
N ARG A 192 11.28 7.71 -25.67
CA ARG A 192 11.77 8.12 -26.99
C ARG A 192 10.65 8.19 -28.02
N ARG A 193 9.79 7.17 -28.09
CA ARG A 193 8.67 7.10 -29.05
C ARG A 193 7.63 8.19 -28.84
N VAL A 194 7.40 8.63 -27.60
CA VAL A 194 6.47 9.72 -27.29
C VAL A 194 7.14 11.09 -27.24
N GLY A 195 8.43 11.18 -27.58
CA GLY A 195 9.18 12.44 -27.59
C GLY A 195 9.29 13.09 -26.21
N ARG A 196 9.42 12.30 -25.13
CA ARG A 196 9.54 12.80 -23.75
C ARG A 196 10.88 12.42 -23.15
N ARG A 197 11.38 13.29 -22.27
CA ARG A 197 12.51 12.98 -21.39
C ARG A 197 12.14 11.87 -20.40
N ALA A 198 13.12 11.15 -19.88
CA ALA A 198 12.90 10.02 -18.98
C ALA A 198 13.74 10.12 -17.69
N VAL A 199 13.12 9.82 -16.55
CA VAL A 199 13.84 9.50 -15.31
C VAL A 199 13.52 8.06 -14.94
N LEU A 200 14.54 7.22 -14.81
CA LEU A 200 14.40 5.80 -14.47
C LEU A 200 14.94 5.56 -13.06
N ILE A 201 14.08 5.19 -12.12
CA ILE A 201 14.48 4.82 -10.75
C ILE A 201 14.72 3.32 -10.73
N VAL A 202 15.97 2.90 -10.87
CA VAL A 202 16.35 1.50 -11.14
C VAL A 202 16.62 0.67 -9.88
N GLY A 203 16.66 1.31 -8.71
CA GLY A 203 16.97 0.64 -7.44
C GLY A 203 18.45 0.29 -7.30
N PRO A 204 18.81 -0.44 -6.23
CA PRO A 204 20.20 -0.79 -5.92
C PRO A 204 20.74 -1.97 -6.76
N ASP A 205 19.86 -2.74 -7.42
CA ASP A 205 20.26 -3.94 -8.16
C ASP A 205 21.02 -3.60 -9.44
N PRO A 206 22.30 -4.01 -9.57
CA PRO A 206 23.11 -3.73 -10.77
C PRO A 206 22.51 -4.29 -12.07
N ARG A 207 21.66 -5.33 -11.98
CA ARG A 207 21.01 -5.95 -13.15
C ARG A 207 19.99 -5.03 -13.82
N ASN A 208 19.50 -4.02 -13.10
CA ASN A 208 18.54 -3.05 -13.60
C ASN A 208 19.19 -1.88 -14.34
N ARG A 209 20.50 -1.72 -14.20
CA ARG A 209 21.27 -0.63 -14.81
C ARG A 209 21.28 -0.78 -16.32
N LEU A 210 21.01 0.32 -17.01
CA LEU A 210 21.08 0.37 -18.46
C LEU A 210 22.54 0.31 -18.91
N ARG A 211 22.81 -0.41 -20.01
CA ARG A 211 24.16 -0.56 -20.54
C ARG A 211 24.51 0.58 -21.48
N GLY A 212 25.72 1.10 -21.34
CA GLY A 212 26.26 2.17 -22.19
C GLY A 212 25.89 3.57 -21.70
N ARG A 213 26.29 4.58 -22.49
CA ARG A 213 26.02 5.99 -22.17
C ARG A 213 24.54 6.29 -22.43
N LEU A 214 23.86 6.85 -21.42
CA LEU A 214 22.49 7.33 -21.58
C LEU A 214 22.44 8.56 -22.50
N PRO A 215 21.38 8.70 -23.30
CA PRO A 215 21.16 9.90 -24.09
C PRO A 215 20.88 11.10 -23.16
N SER A 216 21.17 12.32 -23.60
CA SER A 216 21.02 13.54 -22.79
C SER A 216 19.57 13.83 -22.32
N TRP A 217 18.57 13.19 -22.94
CA TRP A 217 17.16 13.30 -22.56
C TRP A 217 16.73 12.25 -21.53
N ALA A 218 17.63 11.40 -21.04
CA ALA A 218 17.35 10.38 -20.03
C ALA A 218 18.29 10.49 -18.83
N PHE A 219 17.74 10.23 -17.65
CA PHE A 219 18.45 10.17 -16.39
C PHE A 219 18.15 8.85 -15.68
N GLU A 220 19.17 8.21 -15.12
CA GLU A 220 19.03 7.00 -14.32
C GLU A 220 19.42 7.29 -12.88
N ALA A 221 18.51 7.01 -11.96
CA ALA A 221 18.71 7.20 -10.53
C ALA A 221 18.63 5.85 -9.80
N GLY A 222 19.53 5.60 -8.84
CA GLY A 222 19.40 4.43 -7.95
C GLY A 222 18.22 4.59 -6.99
N TYR A 223 17.99 5.82 -6.53
CA TYR A 223 16.90 6.21 -5.67
C TYR A 223 16.54 7.67 -5.96
N ALA A 224 15.26 8.03 -5.79
CA ALA A 224 14.80 9.41 -5.78
C ALA A 224 13.55 9.49 -4.89
N ASP A 225 13.42 10.58 -4.12
CA ASP A 225 12.21 10.81 -3.35
C ASP A 225 11.02 11.06 -4.28
N HIS A 226 9.98 10.23 -4.17
CA HIS A 226 8.80 10.37 -5.01
C HIS A 226 8.02 11.66 -4.71
N GLY A 227 8.07 12.12 -3.45
CA GLY A 227 7.36 13.32 -3.01
C GLY A 227 7.86 14.59 -3.70
N SER A 228 9.18 14.73 -3.86
CA SER A 228 9.81 15.84 -4.58
C SER A 228 9.82 15.65 -6.10
N LEU A 229 10.04 14.42 -6.58
CA LEU A 229 10.20 14.13 -8.01
C LEU A 229 8.88 14.14 -8.79
N PHE A 230 7.82 13.50 -8.28
CA PHE A 230 6.58 13.32 -9.04
C PHE A 230 5.89 14.64 -9.40
N PRO A 231 5.86 15.69 -8.56
CA PRO A 231 5.36 17.01 -8.95
C PRO A 231 6.04 17.58 -10.20
N ARG A 232 7.30 17.23 -10.46
CA ARG A 232 8.07 17.65 -11.64
C ARG A 232 7.95 16.70 -12.84
N ALA A 233 7.19 15.61 -12.71
CA ALA A 233 6.94 14.68 -13.80
C ALA A 233 5.83 15.15 -14.75
N TRP A 234 5.85 14.68 -16.00
CA TRP A 234 4.73 14.75 -16.93
C TRP A 234 3.71 13.63 -16.68
N ALA A 235 4.21 12.42 -16.45
CA ALA A 235 3.44 11.24 -16.06
C ALA A 235 4.34 10.26 -15.29
N VAL A 236 3.73 9.35 -14.55
CA VAL A 236 4.44 8.33 -13.76
C VAL A 236 4.06 6.94 -14.26
N VAL A 237 5.06 6.12 -14.61
CA VAL A 237 4.89 4.70 -14.93
C VAL A 237 5.38 3.89 -13.75
N HIS A 238 4.48 3.14 -13.11
CA HIS A 238 4.83 2.41 -11.91
C HIS A 238 4.08 1.10 -11.70
N HIS A 239 4.56 0.29 -10.78
CA HIS A 239 4.03 -1.04 -10.48
C HIS A 239 2.64 -1.06 -9.81
N GLY A 240 2.11 0.06 -9.32
CA GLY A 240 0.78 0.14 -8.71
C GLY A 240 0.70 -0.06 -7.19
N GLY A 241 1.80 -0.19 -6.46
CA GLY A 241 1.74 -0.32 -4.99
C GLY A 241 1.15 0.93 -4.34
N VAL A 242 0.36 0.75 -3.28
CA VAL A 242 -0.47 1.84 -2.73
C VAL A 242 0.31 3.10 -2.37
N GLY A 243 1.52 3.00 -1.81
CA GLY A 243 2.34 4.17 -1.47
C GLY A 243 2.81 4.96 -2.70
N THR A 244 3.19 4.26 -3.78
CA THR A 244 3.57 4.96 -5.03
C THR A 244 2.35 5.56 -5.72
N THR A 245 1.22 4.85 -5.70
CA THR A 245 -0.06 5.36 -6.18
C THR A 245 -0.47 6.62 -5.41
N ALA A 246 -0.34 6.62 -4.07
CA ALA A 246 -0.64 7.75 -3.22
C ALA A 246 0.21 8.98 -3.59
N GLN A 247 1.53 8.80 -3.80
CA GLN A 247 2.40 9.89 -4.24
C GLN A 247 2.02 10.41 -5.64
N GLY A 248 1.66 9.53 -6.58
CA GLY A 248 1.18 9.94 -7.91
C GLY A 248 -0.11 10.74 -7.84
N LEU A 249 -1.05 10.30 -7.00
CA LEU A 249 -2.29 11.03 -6.71
C LEU A 249 -1.99 12.39 -6.06
N ARG A 250 -1.17 12.45 -4.99
CA ARG A 250 -0.78 13.70 -4.30
C ARG A 250 -0.10 14.68 -5.25
N ALA A 251 0.75 14.20 -6.15
CA ALA A 251 1.41 15.01 -7.17
C ALA A 251 0.45 15.51 -8.27
N GLY A 252 -0.73 14.88 -8.40
CA GLY A 252 -1.72 15.20 -9.41
C GLY A 252 -1.26 14.90 -10.83
N LYS A 253 -0.51 13.78 -11.00
CA LYS A 253 0.04 13.37 -12.30
C LYS A 253 -0.68 12.15 -12.86
N PRO A 254 -0.87 12.07 -14.18
CA PRO A 254 -1.36 10.84 -14.80
C PRO A 254 -0.43 9.66 -14.60
N MET A 255 -1.00 8.47 -14.54
CA MET A 255 -0.27 7.24 -14.22
C MET A 255 -0.45 6.15 -15.27
N LEU A 256 0.63 5.46 -15.61
CA LEU A 256 0.59 4.19 -16.33
C LEU A 256 0.98 3.07 -15.37
N VAL A 257 -0.01 2.28 -14.96
CA VAL A 257 0.18 1.27 -13.91
C VAL A 257 0.51 -0.09 -14.52
N VAL A 258 1.57 -0.73 -14.03
CA VAL A 258 2.09 -2.02 -14.49
C VAL A 258 2.05 -3.03 -13.33
N PRO A 259 0.87 -3.59 -12.99
CA PRO A 259 0.73 -4.43 -11.80
C PRO A 259 1.44 -5.78 -11.92
N TYR A 260 2.08 -6.20 -10.83
CA TYR A 260 2.77 -7.48 -10.65
C TYR A 260 2.07 -8.38 -9.64
N THR A 261 1.73 -7.87 -8.44
CA THR A 261 1.22 -8.70 -7.33
C THR A 261 0.42 -7.87 -6.30
N PHE A 262 -0.10 -8.53 -5.26
CA PHE A 262 -0.78 -7.93 -4.10
C PHE A 262 -1.91 -6.96 -4.50
N ASP A 263 -1.96 -5.80 -3.83
CA ASP A 263 -2.91 -4.70 -3.98
C ASP A 263 -2.79 -3.96 -5.32
N GLN A 264 -1.71 -4.18 -6.07
CA GLN A 264 -1.37 -3.39 -7.26
C GLN A 264 -2.43 -3.45 -8.36
N PHE A 265 -3.09 -4.61 -8.52
CA PHE A 265 -4.17 -4.77 -9.51
C PHE A 265 -5.42 -3.98 -9.11
N ASP A 266 -5.75 -3.95 -7.82
CA ASP A 266 -6.88 -3.20 -7.30
C ASP A 266 -6.64 -1.70 -7.38
N ASN A 267 -5.44 -1.25 -6.96
CA ASN A 267 -5.04 0.14 -7.10
C ASN A 267 -5.07 0.59 -8.56
N ALA A 268 -4.55 -0.24 -9.49
CA ALA A 268 -4.58 0.05 -10.93
C ALA A 268 -6.02 0.22 -11.44
N ASP A 269 -6.94 -0.69 -11.09
CA ASP A 269 -8.34 -0.60 -11.48
C ASP A 269 -9.01 0.68 -10.94
N ARG A 270 -8.74 1.02 -9.69
CA ARG A 270 -9.27 2.22 -9.04
C ARG A 270 -8.80 3.49 -9.73
N VAL A 271 -7.50 3.67 -9.98
CA VAL A 271 -7.01 4.89 -10.65
C VAL A 271 -7.40 4.98 -12.11
N VAL A 272 -7.60 3.84 -12.78
CA VAL A 272 -8.18 3.80 -14.14
C VAL A 272 -9.64 4.27 -14.11
N ARG A 273 -10.44 3.83 -13.13
CA ARG A 273 -11.83 4.29 -12.93
C ARG A 273 -11.93 5.78 -12.61
N LEU A 274 -10.90 6.36 -11.98
CA LEU A 274 -10.80 7.82 -11.79
C LEU A 274 -10.47 8.59 -13.09
N GLY A 275 -10.12 7.88 -14.17
CA GLY A 275 -9.87 8.46 -15.48
C GLY A 275 -8.57 9.22 -15.61
N LEU A 276 -7.64 9.08 -14.66
CA LEU A 276 -6.30 9.68 -14.69
C LEU A 276 -5.18 8.68 -15.00
N ALA A 277 -5.54 7.41 -15.22
CA ALA A 277 -4.57 6.35 -15.42
C ALA A 277 -4.96 5.37 -16.52
N ALA A 278 -3.95 4.65 -17.01
CA ALA A 278 -4.09 3.46 -17.84
C ALA A 278 -3.33 2.31 -17.17
N SER A 279 -3.67 1.06 -17.51
CA SER A 279 -3.00 -0.12 -16.96
C SER A 279 -2.50 -1.07 -18.05
N ILE A 280 -1.30 -1.62 -17.88
CA ILE A 280 -0.69 -2.63 -18.75
C ILE A 280 -0.24 -3.80 -17.88
N SER A 281 -0.68 -5.02 -18.20
CA SER A 281 -0.14 -6.22 -17.54
C SER A 281 1.38 -6.28 -17.73
N SER A 282 2.11 -6.54 -16.64
CA SER A 282 3.58 -6.72 -16.64
C SER A 282 4.06 -7.71 -17.72
N ARG A 283 3.37 -8.85 -17.89
CA ARG A 283 3.64 -9.86 -18.94
C ARG A 283 3.56 -9.33 -20.38
N ARG A 284 2.88 -8.21 -20.59
CA ARG A 284 2.70 -7.56 -21.91
C ARG A 284 3.37 -6.20 -21.96
N TYR A 285 4.21 -5.85 -21.00
CA TYR A 285 4.91 -4.58 -21.01
C TYR A 285 5.97 -4.58 -22.12
N ASN A 286 5.94 -3.53 -22.95
CA ASN A 286 6.96 -3.23 -23.96
C ASN A 286 6.79 -1.78 -24.42
N ALA A 287 7.79 -1.27 -25.14
CA ALA A 287 7.88 0.11 -25.58
C ALA A 287 6.65 0.57 -26.39
N SER A 288 6.16 -0.26 -27.30
CA SER A 288 4.99 0.07 -28.14
C SER A 288 3.72 0.22 -27.31
N ARG A 289 3.44 -0.73 -26.41
CA ARG A 289 2.26 -0.68 -25.53
C ARG A 289 2.38 0.44 -24.50
N SER A 290 3.57 0.66 -23.96
CA SER A 290 3.86 1.74 -23.02
C SER A 290 3.66 3.11 -23.68
N ALA A 291 4.22 3.33 -24.88
CA ALA A 291 4.03 4.54 -25.66
C ALA A 291 2.55 4.82 -25.97
N ARG A 292 1.77 3.79 -26.34
CA ARG A 292 0.31 3.94 -26.53
C ARG A 292 -0.41 4.29 -25.23
N GLY A 293 0.00 3.70 -24.11
CA GLY A 293 -0.53 4.03 -22.78
C GLY A 293 -0.27 5.50 -22.44
N LEU A 294 0.99 5.94 -22.58
CA LEU A 294 1.39 7.34 -22.39
C LEU A 294 0.63 8.29 -23.33
N GLY A 295 0.40 7.91 -24.58
CA GLY A 295 -0.41 8.69 -25.52
C GLY A 295 -1.83 8.97 -25.01
N ARG A 296 -2.47 8.02 -24.33
CA ARG A 296 -3.79 8.22 -23.69
C ARG A 296 -3.70 9.17 -22.49
N LEU A 297 -2.59 9.18 -21.77
CA LEU A 297 -2.36 10.10 -20.65
C LEU A 297 -2.12 11.54 -21.10
N ALA A 298 -1.81 11.75 -22.39
CA ALA A 298 -1.65 13.08 -22.97
C ALA A 298 -2.98 13.79 -23.23
N GLU A 299 -4.12 13.07 -23.19
CA GLU A 299 -5.44 13.66 -23.38
C GLU A 299 -5.70 14.75 -22.31
N PRO A 300 -6.13 15.97 -22.69
CA PRO A 300 -6.32 17.09 -21.75
C PRO A 300 -7.20 16.73 -20.54
N GLY A 301 -8.29 16.01 -20.79
CA GLY A 301 -9.19 15.56 -19.72
C GLY A 301 -8.51 14.64 -18.70
N CYS A 302 -7.50 13.86 -19.09
CA CYS A 302 -6.72 13.02 -18.17
C CYS A 302 -5.85 13.88 -17.24
N GLN A 303 -5.13 14.85 -17.80
CA GLN A 303 -4.27 15.78 -17.07
C GLN A 303 -5.10 16.65 -16.10
N GLU A 304 -6.24 17.18 -16.54
CA GLU A 304 -7.14 17.98 -15.71
C GLU A 304 -7.72 17.17 -14.54
N ARG A 305 -8.13 15.92 -14.78
CA ARG A 305 -8.61 15.01 -13.73
C ARG A 305 -7.50 14.71 -12.72
N ALA A 306 -6.28 14.42 -13.19
CA ALA A 306 -5.14 14.20 -12.31
C ALA A 306 -4.88 15.42 -11.42
N ALA A 307 -4.84 16.62 -12.00
CA ALA A 307 -4.63 17.86 -11.25
C ALA A 307 -5.74 18.11 -10.22
N ARG A 308 -7.01 17.88 -10.57
CA ARG A 308 -8.15 18.01 -9.65
C ARG A 308 -8.05 17.03 -8.48
N ILE A 309 -7.75 15.76 -8.76
CA ILE A 309 -7.60 14.75 -7.71
C ILE A 309 -6.39 15.05 -6.83
N GLY A 310 -5.29 15.52 -7.39
CA GLY A 310 -4.14 15.94 -6.57
C GLY A 310 -4.46 17.09 -5.63
N ARG A 311 -5.31 18.04 -6.03
CA ARG A 311 -5.82 19.07 -5.09
C ARG A 311 -6.65 18.47 -3.97
N ALA A 312 -7.52 17.50 -4.27
CA ALA A 312 -8.33 16.83 -3.25
C ALA A 312 -7.47 16.07 -2.25
N VAL A 313 -6.50 15.27 -2.72
CA VAL A 313 -5.60 14.51 -1.84
C VAL A 313 -4.72 15.41 -0.97
N ARG A 314 -4.23 16.54 -1.50
CA ARG A 314 -3.44 17.50 -0.71
C ARG A 314 -4.25 18.28 0.32
N ALA A 315 -5.58 18.31 0.19
CA ALA A 315 -6.46 18.94 1.16
C ALA A 315 -6.80 18.01 2.34
N GLU A 316 -6.46 16.72 2.24
CA GLU A 316 -6.61 15.76 3.33
C GLU A 316 -5.42 15.85 4.28
N ASP A 317 -5.68 15.71 5.58
CA ASP A 317 -4.64 15.51 6.59
C ASP A 317 -4.83 14.13 7.25
N GLY A 318 -4.23 13.13 6.59
CA GLY A 318 -4.34 11.74 7.01
C GLY A 318 -3.62 11.43 8.32
N VAL A 319 -2.53 12.14 8.59
CA VAL A 319 -1.72 11.93 9.81
C VAL A 319 -2.47 12.50 11.01
N GLU A 320 -2.90 13.76 10.95
CA GLU A 320 -3.65 14.40 12.03
C GLU A 320 -4.95 13.64 12.33
N THR A 321 -5.68 13.24 11.27
CA THR A 321 -6.91 12.46 11.44
C THR A 321 -6.65 11.11 12.11
N ALA A 322 -5.56 10.42 11.74
CA ALA A 322 -5.19 9.17 12.38
C ALA A 322 -4.80 9.38 13.85
N CYS A 323 -3.92 10.34 14.15
CA CYS A 323 -3.46 10.66 15.51
C CYS A 323 -4.65 10.97 16.44
N ARG A 324 -5.58 11.84 16.01
CA ARG A 324 -6.77 12.15 16.79
C ARG A 324 -7.63 10.93 17.14
N ARG A 325 -7.72 9.96 16.23
CA ARG A 325 -8.46 8.71 16.49
C ARG A 325 -7.72 7.79 17.45
N LEU A 326 -6.39 7.74 17.38
CA LEU A 326 -5.58 6.99 18.32
C LEU A 326 -5.61 7.61 19.73
N ASP A 327 -5.56 8.94 19.85
CA ASP A 327 -5.68 9.65 21.12
C ASP A 327 -7.05 9.38 21.79
N ALA A 328 -8.13 9.41 21.01
CA ALA A 328 -9.47 9.09 21.50
C ALA A 328 -9.56 7.63 22.00
N LEU A 329 -8.92 6.69 21.31
CA LEU A 329 -8.84 5.30 21.73
C LEU A 329 -8.10 5.14 23.07
N ILE A 330 -6.97 5.82 23.24
CA ILE A 330 -6.21 5.84 24.50
C ILE A 330 -7.07 6.43 25.64
N ALA A 331 -7.69 7.59 25.40
CA ALA A 331 -8.52 8.29 26.39
C ALA A 331 -9.70 7.44 26.88
N SER A 332 -10.38 6.71 25.98
CA SER A 332 -11.52 5.86 26.32
C SER A 332 -11.21 4.73 27.31
N ARG A 333 -9.94 4.28 27.43
CA ARG A 333 -9.54 3.30 28.45
C ARG A 333 -9.22 3.91 29.80
N GLY A 334 -8.71 5.14 29.82
CA GLY A 334 -8.38 5.85 31.06
C GLY A 334 -9.59 6.07 31.98
N ALA A 335 -10.81 6.07 31.41
CA ALA A 335 -12.06 6.27 32.14
C ALA A 335 -12.66 4.99 32.80
N GLY A 336 -12.06 3.80 32.64
CA GLY A 336 -12.69 2.57 33.17
C GLY A 336 -11.85 1.29 33.26
N ALA A 337 -10.54 1.30 33.03
CA ALA A 337 -9.72 0.09 33.10
C ALA A 337 -8.99 -0.08 34.45
N PRO A 338 -9.03 -1.26 35.10
CA PRO A 338 -8.15 -1.56 36.22
C PRO A 338 -6.69 -1.53 35.79
N ALA A 339 -5.80 -1.10 36.71
CA ALA A 339 -4.36 -1.06 36.48
C ALA A 339 -3.84 -2.42 35.99
N ARG A 340 -2.88 -2.39 35.04
CA ARG A 340 -2.24 -3.59 34.46
C ARG A 340 -1.87 -4.57 35.56
N SER A 341 -2.53 -5.73 35.64
CA SER A 341 -2.00 -6.81 36.46
C SER A 341 -0.76 -7.34 35.74
N ALA A 342 0.41 -7.09 36.30
CA ALA A 342 1.62 -7.83 35.94
C ALA A 342 1.39 -9.28 36.40
N ASN A 343 0.64 -10.08 35.65
CA ASN A 343 0.35 -11.45 36.06
C ASN A 343 1.68 -12.25 36.01
N PRO A 344 2.18 -12.81 37.12
CA PRO A 344 3.55 -13.35 37.14
C PRO A 344 3.75 -14.61 36.29
N ARG A 345 2.67 -15.21 35.77
CA ARG A 345 2.65 -16.57 35.22
C ARG A 345 3.38 -16.78 33.90
N TRP A 346 3.81 -15.73 33.21
CA TRP A 346 4.46 -15.87 31.89
C TRP A 346 5.93 -15.44 31.88
N ARG A 347 6.53 -15.20 33.06
CA ARG A 347 7.96 -14.88 33.21
C ARG A 347 8.90 -16.06 32.93
N THR A 348 8.39 -17.27 32.77
CA THR A 348 9.20 -18.50 32.66
C THR A 348 9.10 -19.10 31.26
N TRP A 349 9.54 -18.36 30.25
CA TRP A 349 10.02 -18.93 28.99
C TRP A 349 11.30 -18.17 28.58
N ALA A 350 12.30 -18.23 29.48
CA ALA A 350 13.65 -17.84 29.13
C ALA A 350 14.22 -18.91 28.17
N ARG A 351 14.80 -18.45 27.06
CA ARG A 351 15.47 -19.26 26.05
C ARG A 351 16.35 -20.35 26.70
N PRO A 352 16.26 -21.64 26.31
CA PRO A 352 17.31 -22.59 26.67
C PRO A 352 18.62 -22.08 26.11
N GLY A 353 19.61 -21.94 27.00
CA GLY A 353 20.91 -21.35 26.69
C GLY A 353 21.58 -21.98 25.47
N GLY A 354 22.18 -21.11 24.65
CA GLY A 354 23.24 -21.52 23.75
C GLY A 354 24.35 -22.17 24.56
N ARG A 355 24.80 -23.33 24.10
CA ARG A 355 26.08 -23.89 24.50
C ARG A 355 27.10 -23.49 23.45
N ASP A 356 28.13 -22.81 23.95
CA ASP A 356 29.54 -22.74 23.53
C ASP A 356 29.95 -23.37 22.20
#